data_AF-A0A1M6UN55-F1
#
_entry.id   AF-A0A1M6UN55-F1
#
_cell.length_a   1.000
_cell.length_b   1.000
_cell.length_c   1.000
_cell.angle_alpha   90.00
_cell.angle_beta   90.00
_cell.angle_gamma   90.00
#
_symmetry.space_group_name_H-M   'P 1'
#
loop_
_entity.id
_entity.type
_entity.pdbx_description
1 polymer ?
#
loop_
_entity_poly.entity_id
_entity_poly.type
_entity_poly.pdbx_seq_one_letter_code
_entity_poly.pdbx_strand_id
1 'polypeptide(L)'
;MMEIPDELKSYQPMMMNYKLNLLEVAKIRDLDTYGDDLKMVFGFVKYQRDKKALEKFVEKNRAIFSKVPMETCKAIEVLTNTKEISKHIEQNEDGREAVNVCVALEEMREDSKAEGRTEGRTEGEALFASLTEKLVGDNRMEDLMTATKDKEFRSKLYEEYNLTKDVPRF
;
A
#
# COMPACT_ATOMS: atom_id res chain seq x y z
N MET A 1 -3.90 4.12 -43.47
CA MET A 1 -3.34 5.38 -42.93
C MET A 1 -4.44 6.01 -42.09
N MET A 2 -4.14 6.48 -40.88
CA MET A 2 -5.16 7.09 -40.03
C MET A 2 -5.57 8.43 -40.66
N GLU A 3 -6.86 8.62 -40.95
CA GLU A 3 -7.34 9.90 -41.50
C GLU A 3 -7.34 10.95 -40.40
N ILE A 4 -6.65 12.07 -40.64
CA ILE A 4 -6.52 13.17 -39.68
C ILE A 4 -7.67 14.16 -39.96
N PRO A 5 -8.50 14.49 -38.95
CA PRO A 5 -9.57 15.49 -39.08
C PRO A 5 -9.05 16.85 -39.56
N ASP A 6 -9.89 17.60 -40.29
CA ASP A 6 -9.52 18.89 -40.88
C ASP A 6 -9.04 19.91 -39.84
N GLU A 7 -9.59 19.89 -38.63
CA GLU A 7 -9.19 20.80 -37.54
C GLU A 7 -7.75 20.52 -37.05
N LEU A 8 -7.24 19.32 -37.29
CA LEU A 8 -5.91 18.87 -36.83
C LEU A 8 -4.86 18.81 -37.95
N LYS A 9 -5.24 19.13 -39.20
CA LYS A 9 -4.32 19.10 -40.35
C LYS A 9 -3.09 19.99 -40.18
N SER A 10 -3.20 21.13 -39.51
CA SER A 10 -2.05 22.00 -39.23
C SER A 10 -0.99 21.33 -38.34
N TYR A 11 -1.39 20.35 -37.52
CA TYR A 11 -0.50 19.58 -36.65
C TYR A 11 0.03 18.31 -37.31
N GLN A 12 -0.41 17.97 -38.52
CA GLN A 12 0.04 16.78 -39.25
C GLN A 12 1.58 16.66 -39.35
N PRO A 13 2.37 17.75 -39.56
CA PRO A 13 3.83 17.66 -39.54
C PRO A 13 4.42 17.28 -38.18
N MET A 14 3.69 17.50 -37.08
CA MET A 14 4.06 17.14 -35.71
C MET A 14 3.56 15.74 -35.32
N MET A 15 2.62 15.16 -36.08
CA MET A 15 2.09 13.83 -35.81
C MET A 15 3.02 12.77 -36.39
N MET A 16 3.73 12.08 -35.50
CA MET A 16 4.60 10.99 -35.91
C MET A 16 3.78 9.78 -36.37
N ASN A 17 4.08 9.27 -37.57
CA ASN A 17 3.45 8.08 -38.14
C ASN A 17 4.20 6.80 -37.76
N TYR A 18 4.28 6.50 -36.45
CA TYR A 18 4.82 5.23 -35.96
C TYR A 18 3.69 4.25 -35.65
N LYS A 19 3.94 2.96 -35.90
CA LYS A 19 3.05 1.89 -35.45
C LYS A 19 3.14 1.80 -33.92
N LEU A 20 2.04 2.08 -33.24
CA LEU A 20 1.95 1.94 -31.79
C LEU A 20 1.24 0.64 -31.43
N ASN A 21 1.89 -0.18 -30.59
CA ASN A 21 1.29 -1.39 -30.03
C ASN A 21 0.90 -1.09 -28.59
N LEU A 22 -0.41 -0.99 -28.32
CA LEU A 22 -0.93 -0.78 -26.97
C LEU A 22 -1.03 -2.12 -26.24
N LEU A 23 -0.45 -2.19 -25.05
CA LEU A 23 -0.56 -3.33 -24.16
C LEU A 23 -1.38 -2.94 -22.92
N GLU A 24 -2.51 -3.59 -22.72
CA GLU A 24 -3.31 -3.42 -21.50
C GLU A 24 -2.89 -4.45 -20.46
N VAL A 25 -1.93 -4.08 -19.61
CA VAL A 25 -1.29 -4.98 -18.63
C VAL A 25 -2.31 -5.65 -17.69
N ALA A 26 -3.33 -4.92 -17.26
CA ALA A 26 -4.38 -5.43 -16.38
C ALA A 26 -5.11 -6.65 -16.97
N LYS A 27 -5.26 -6.73 -18.30
CA LYS A 27 -5.99 -7.78 -19.01
C LYS A 27 -5.11 -8.92 -19.54
N ILE A 28 -3.80 -8.88 -19.32
CA ILE A 28 -2.90 -9.98 -19.70
C ILE A 28 -3.34 -11.26 -18.98
N ARG A 29 -3.62 -12.33 -19.72
CA ARG A 29 -4.08 -13.60 -19.14
C ARG A 29 -2.96 -14.37 -18.46
N ASP A 30 -1.83 -14.46 -19.14
CA ASP A 30 -0.69 -15.26 -18.70
C ASP A 30 0.59 -14.41 -18.68
N LEU A 31 1.10 -14.17 -17.48
CA LEU A 31 2.33 -13.43 -17.25
C LEU A 31 3.58 -14.32 -17.43
N ASP A 32 3.42 -15.65 -17.45
CA ASP A 32 4.52 -16.59 -17.64
C ASP A 32 5.05 -16.59 -19.10
N THR A 33 4.35 -15.90 -20.01
CA THR A 33 4.80 -15.67 -21.39
C THR A 33 5.89 -14.59 -21.53
N TYR A 34 6.14 -13.82 -20.46
CA TYR A 34 7.12 -12.75 -20.44
C TYR A 34 8.36 -13.17 -19.65
N GLY A 35 9.52 -12.60 -20.00
CA GLY A 35 10.74 -12.76 -19.20
C GLY A 35 10.58 -12.18 -17.79
N ASP A 36 11.44 -12.61 -16.87
CA ASP A 36 11.29 -12.38 -15.44
C ASP A 36 11.09 -10.91 -15.07
N ASP A 37 11.89 -9.98 -15.61
CA ASP A 37 11.76 -8.54 -15.35
C ASP A 37 10.39 -7.98 -15.73
N LEU A 38 9.93 -8.26 -16.95
CA LEU A 38 8.62 -7.80 -17.41
C LEU A 38 7.48 -8.49 -16.67
N LYS A 39 7.64 -9.78 -16.34
CA LYS A 39 6.68 -10.53 -15.53
C LYS A 39 6.53 -9.90 -14.15
N MET A 40 7.63 -9.48 -13.52
CA MET A 40 7.62 -8.77 -12.24
C MET A 40 6.87 -7.43 -12.36
N VAL A 41 7.28 -6.57 -13.30
CA VAL A 41 6.66 -5.25 -13.53
C VAL A 41 5.17 -5.38 -13.83
N PHE A 42 4.81 -6.25 -14.77
CA PHE A 42 3.42 -6.45 -15.17
C PHE A 42 2.58 -7.09 -14.07
N GLY A 43 3.16 -8.00 -13.28
CA GLY A 43 2.50 -8.55 -12.11
C GLY A 43 2.12 -7.48 -11.09
N PHE A 44 3.07 -6.58 -10.77
CA PHE A 44 2.82 -5.44 -9.89
C PHE A 44 1.73 -4.52 -10.43
N VAL A 45 1.81 -4.12 -11.69
CA VAL A 45 0.78 -3.26 -12.33
C VAL A 45 -0.58 -3.94 -12.40
N LYS A 46 -0.63 -5.24 -12.71
CA LYS A 46 -1.88 -6.01 -12.84
C LYS A 46 -2.59 -6.18 -11.49
N TYR A 47 -1.84 -6.49 -10.43
CA TYR A 47 -2.41 -6.80 -9.11
C TYR A 47 -2.34 -5.63 -8.12
N GLN A 48 -1.89 -4.43 -8.52
CA GLN A 48 -1.73 -3.27 -7.64
C GLN A 48 -2.96 -2.91 -6.79
N ARG A 49 -4.18 -3.19 -7.29
CA ARG A 49 -5.45 -2.89 -6.59
C ARG A 49 -5.95 -4.03 -5.70
N ASP A 50 -5.34 -5.21 -5.78
CA ASP A 50 -5.69 -6.37 -4.98
C ASP A 50 -4.44 -6.88 -4.25
N LYS A 51 -4.26 -6.38 -3.03
CA LYS A 51 -3.12 -6.72 -2.17
C LYS A 51 -2.97 -8.23 -1.98
N LYS A 52 -4.07 -8.98 -1.82
CA LYS A 52 -4.02 -10.43 -1.64
C LYS A 52 -3.58 -11.15 -2.90
N ALA A 53 -4.03 -10.69 -4.07
CA ALA A 53 -3.60 -11.25 -5.34
C ALA A 53 -2.11 -10.95 -5.59
N LEU A 54 -1.65 -9.74 -5.28
CA LEU A 54 -0.25 -9.36 -5.40
C LEU A 54 0.65 -10.18 -4.47
N GLU A 55 0.27 -10.35 -3.20
CA GLU A 55 0.98 -11.20 -2.23
C GLU A 55 1.11 -12.64 -2.73
N LYS A 56 0.01 -13.23 -3.23
CA LYS A 56 0.03 -14.58 -3.82
C LYS A 56 0.93 -14.67 -5.05
N PHE A 57 0.93 -13.63 -5.88
CA PHE A 57 1.76 -13.58 -7.07
C PHE A 57 3.25 -13.51 -6.71
N VAL A 58 3.63 -12.68 -5.74
CA VAL A 58 5.01 -12.60 -5.25
C VAL A 58 5.44 -13.93 -4.64
N GLU A 59 4.63 -14.54 -3.79
CA GLU A 59 4.97 -15.83 -3.16
C GLU A 59 5.13 -16.95 -4.18
N LYS A 60 4.23 -17.03 -5.18
CA LYS A 60 4.34 -18.00 -6.28
C LYS A 60 5.66 -17.83 -7.06
N ASN A 61 6.19 -16.60 -7.13
CA ASN A 61 7.35 -16.24 -7.93
C ASN A 61 8.55 -15.83 -7.05
N ARG A 62 8.64 -16.33 -5.82
CA ARG A 62 9.65 -15.93 -4.82
C ARG A 62 11.08 -15.97 -5.34
N ALA A 63 11.40 -16.93 -6.21
CA ALA A 63 12.74 -17.09 -6.79
C ALA A 63 13.20 -15.90 -7.64
N ILE A 64 12.29 -15.25 -8.38
CA ILE A 64 12.62 -14.07 -9.20
C ILE A 64 12.54 -12.77 -8.40
N PHE A 65 11.77 -12.77 -7.30
CA PHE A 65 11.60 -11.62 -6.41
C PHE A 65 12.66 -11.50 -5.30
N SER A 66 13.51 -12.53 -5.11
CA SER A 66 14.58 -12.49 -4.12
C SER A 66 15.82 -11.73 -4.59
N LYS A 67 16.03 -11.60 -5.91
CA LYS A 67 17.18 -10.92 -6.51
C LYS A 67 16.72 -10.04 -7.69
N VAL A 68 15.98 -8.98 -7.39
CA VAL A 68 15.42 -8.10 -8.43
C VAL A 68 16.44 -7.03 -8.84
N PRO A 69 16.73 -6.86 -10.13
CA PRO A 69 17.59 -5.77 -10.61
C PRO A 69 17.02 -4.40 -10.20
N MET A 70 17.91 -3.46 -9.87
CA MET A 70 17.53 -2.10 -9.45
C MET A 70 16.67 -1.38 -10.51
N GLU A 71 16.95 -1.59 -11.79
CA GLU A 71 16.18 -1.02 -12.90
C GLU A 71 14.72 -1.53 -12.89
N THR A 72 14.54 -2.82 -12.63
CA THR A 72 13.22 -3.45 -12.53
C THR A 72 12.45 -2.92 -11.32
N CYS A 73 13.11 -2.75 -10.17
CA CYS A 73 12.51 -2.12 -8.99
C CYS A 73 12.05 -0.68 -9.28
N LYS A 74 12.91 0.14 -9.89
CA LYS A 74 12.55 1.52 -10.26
C LYS A 74 11.35 1.56 -11.23
N ALA A 75 11.31 0.63 -12.19
CA ALA A 75 10.18 0.52 -13.11
C ALA A 75 8.88 0.18 -12.36
N ILE A 76 8.92 -0.76 -11.41
CA ILE A 76 7.77 -1.06 -10.54
C ILE A 76 7.32 0.20 -9.80
N GLU A 77 8.22 0.87 -9.08
CA GLU A 77 7.89 2.05 -8.27
C GLU A 77 7.25 3.18 -9.08
N VAL A 78 7.81 3.47 -10.27
CA VAL A 78 7.28 4.51 -11.16
C VAL A 78 5.92 4.12 -11.72
N LEU A 79 5.73 2.87 -12.12
CA LEU A 79 4.50 2.41 -12.76
C LEU A 79 3.35 2.16 -11.77
N THR A 80 3.65 1.82 -10.51
CA THR A 80 2.65 1.61 -9.46
C THR A 80 2.52 2.77 -8.49
N ASN A 81 3.34 3.83 -8.64
CA ASN A 81 3.44 4.94 -7.71
C ASN A 81 3.65 4.48 -6.26
N THR A 82 4.39 3.38 -6.07
CA THR A 82 4.76 2.82 -4.77
C THR A 82 6.17 3.27 -4.45
N LYS A 83 6.36 4.05 -3.39
CA LYS A 83 7.64 4.68 -3.07
C LYS A 83 8.27 3.99 -1.87
N GLU A 84 8.93 2.84 -2.03
CA GLU A 84 9.56 2.21 -0.87
C GLU A 84 10.44 1.00 -1.19
N ILE A 85 10.14 0.28 -2.27
CA ILE A 85 10.78 -1.00 -2.58
C ILE A 85 12.29 -0.80 -2.78
N SER A 86 12.70 0.29 -3.42
CA SER A 86 14.11 0.59 -3.68
C SER A 86 14.90 1.03 -2.45
N LYS A 87 14.27 1.23 -1.28
CA LYS A 87 14.97 1.58 -0.04
C LYS A 87 15.67 0.37 0.58
N HIS A 88 15.26 -0.85 0.22
CA HIS A 88 15.77 -2.11 0.75
C HIS A 88 16.85 -2.71 -0.18
N ILE A 89 17.92 -1.94 -0.42
CA ILE A 89 19.00 -2.33 -1.33
C ILE A 89 19.91 -3.36 -0.65
N GLU A 90 20.16 -4.47 -1.33
CA GLU A 90 21.17 -5.46 -0.98
C GLU A 90 22.26 -5.51 -2.07
N GLN A 91 23.50 -5.82 -1.67
CA GLN A 91 24.57 -6.07 -2.63
C GLN A 91 24.57 -7.56 -2.98
N ASN A 92 24.44 -7.88 -4.26
CA ASN A 92 24.60 -9.26 -4.74
C ASN A 92 26.06 -9.73 -4.63
N GLU A 93 26.26 -11.04 -4.76
CA GLU A 93 27.57 -11.71 -4.81
C GLU A 93 28.52 -11.13 -5.88
N ASP A 94 27.97 -10.58 -6.97
CA ASP A 94 28.70 -9.93 -8.06
C ASP A 94 28.96 -8.42 -7.85
N GLY A 95 28.63 -7.89 -6.66
CA GLY A 95 28.80 -6.48 -6.31
C GLY A 95 27.78 -5.52 -6.95
N ARG A 96 26.74 -6.04 -7.61
CA ARG A 96 25.65 -5.24 -8.19
C ARG A 96 24.53 -5.04 -7.17
N GLU A 97 23.96 -3.83 -7.15
CA GLU A 97 22.78 -3.52 -6.35
C GLU A 97 21.56 -4.29 -6.87
N ALA A 98 20.95 -5.08 -6.00
CA ALA A 98 19.65 -5.69 -6.23
C ALA A 98 18.80 -5.56 -4.98
N VAL A 99 17.50 -5.78 -5.14
CA VAL A 99 16.55 -5.69 -4.05
C VAL A 99 15.94 -7.05 -3.84
N ASN A 100 15.96 -7.49 -2.58
CA ASN A 100 15.14 -8.61 -2.15
C ASN A 100 13.73 -8.10 -1.84
N VAL A 101 12.88 -8.11 -2.86
CA VAL A 101 11.51 -7.57 -2.75
C VAL A 101 10.69 -8.34 -1.73
N CYS A 102 10.96 -9.63 -1.52
CA CYS A 102 10.29 -10.42 -0.48
C CYS A 102 10.58 -9.88 0.92
N VAL A 103 11.86 -9.58 1.22
CA VAL A 103 12.25 -8.99 2.50
C VAL A 103 11.66 -7.59 2.65
N ALA A 104 11.75 -6.76 1.62
CA ALA A 104 11.15 -5.42 1.63
C ALA A 104 9.65 -5.45 1.98
N LEU A 105 8.89 -6.37 1.37
CA LEU A 105 7.45 -6.53 1.65
C LEU A 105 7.16 -7.04 3.06
N GLU A 106 8.02 -7.90 3.61
CA GLU A 106 7.91 -8.37 4.99
C GLU A 106 8.16 -7.24 5.99
N GLU A 107 9.23 -6.46 5.80
CA GLU A 107 9.57 -5.29 6.62
C GLU A 107 8.46 -4.23 6.58
N MET A 108 8.00 -3.84 5.38
CA MET A 108 6.87 -2.89 5.23
C MET A 108 5.62 -3.35 5.99
N ARG A 109 5.37 -4.66 6.05
CA ARG A 109 4.23 -5.23 6.79
C ARG A 109 4.44 -5.17 8.30
N GLU A 110 5.67 -5.36 8.77
CA GLU A 110 6.00 -5.24 10.18
C GLU A 110 5.94 -3.79 10.66
N ASP A 111 6.46 -2.86 9.86
CA ASP A 111 6.37 -1.42 10.10
C ASP A 111 4.91 -0.98 10.19
N SER A 112 4.08 -1.37 9.21
CA SER A 112 2.63 -1.10 9.24
C SER A 112 1.94 -1.62 10.52
N LYS A 113 2.37 -2.79 11.02
CA LYS A 113 1.85 -3.36 12.29
C LYS A 113 2.38 -2.63 13.52
N ALA A 114 3.61 -2.13 13.47
CA ALA A 114 4.20 -1.34 14.55
C ALA A 114 3.49 0.01 14.65
N GLU A 115 3.34 0.71 13.53
CA GLU A 115 2.62 1.97 13.42
C GLU A 115 1.17 1.84 13.90
N GLY A 116 0.44 0.82 13.44
CA GLY A 116 -0.95 0.59 13.89
C GLY A 116 -1.06 0.27 15.40
N ARG A 117 -0.03 -0.36 16.00
CA ARG A 117 0.01 -0.57 17.46
C ARG A 117 0.29 0.73 18.21
N THR A 118 1.20 1.56 17.70
CA THR A 118 1.50 2.85 18.32
C THR A 118 0.30 3.78 18.23
N GLU A 119 -0.32 3.89 17.06
CA GLU A 119 -1.52 4.71 16.83
C GLU A 119 -2.68 4.24 17.71
N GLY A 120 -2.95 2.93 17.74
CA GLY A 120 -4.02 2.38 18.59
C GLY A 120 -3.78 2.59 20.09
N ARG A 121 -2.51 2.66 20.53
CA ARG A 121 -2.18 2.98 21.93
C ARG A 121 -2.42 4.46 22.21
N THR A 122 -1.95 5.35 21.34
CA THR A 122 -2.13 6.80 21.50
C THR A 122 -3.60 7.21 21.44
N GLU A 123 -4.37 6.64 20.51
CA GLU A 123 -5.81 6.87 20.42
C GLU A 123 -6.55 6.34 21.66
N GLY A 124 -6.19 5.14 22.11
CA GLY A 124 -6.80 4.53 23.30
C GLY A 124 -6.54 5.34 24.58
N GLU A 125 -5.33 5.87 24.73
CA GLU A 125 -4.96 6.74 25.84
C GLU A 125 -5.71 8.08 25.78
N ALA A 126 -5.78 8.71 24.60
CA ALA A 126 -6.52 9.96 24.39
C ALA A 126 -8.02 9.79 24.69
N LEU A 127 -8.65 8.73 24.17
CA LEU A 127 -10.05 8.42 24.43
C LEU A 127 -10.33 8.22 25.92
N PHE A 128 -9.46 7.48 26.61
CA PHE A 128 -9.63 7.24 28.03
C PHE A 128 -9.43 8.51 28.87
N ALA A 129 -8.49 9.37 28.48
CA ALA A 129 -8.29 10.68 29.11
C ALA A 129 -9.53 11.58 28.94
N SER A 130 -10.09 11.67 27.72
CA SER A 130 -11.32 12.44 27.47
C SER A 130 -12.53 11.89 28.24
N LEU A 131 -12.68 10.57 28.33
CA LEU A 131 -13.73 9.96 29.15
C LEU A 131 -13.55 10.28 30.64
N THR A 132 -12.30 10.23 31.12
CA THR A 132 -11.99 10.55 32.51
C THR A 132 -12.35 12.01 32.83
N GLU A 133 -11.99 12.95 31.97
CA GLU A 133 -12.33 14.37 32.13
C GLU A 133 -13.85 14.58 32.21
N LYS A 134 -14.62 13.95 31.32
CA LYS A 134 -16.09 14.04 31.29
C LYS A 134 -16.75 13.46 32.55
N LEU A 135 -16.34 12.25 32.96
CA LEU A 135 -16.90 11.59 34.15
C LEU A 135 -16.56 12.32 35.44
N VAL A 136 -15.35 12.89 35.54
CA VAL A 136 -14.95 13.72 36.69
C VAL A 136 -15.77 15.01 36.72
N GLY A 137 -15.98 15.65 35.57
CA GLY A 137 -16.84 16.84 35.47
C GLY A 137 -18.29 16.58 35.89
N ASP A 138 -18.84 15.41 35.54
CA ASP A 138 -20.19 15.00 35.91
C ASP A 138 -20.29 14.34 37.31
N ASN A 139 -19.17 14.31 38.05
CA ASN A 139 -19.07 13.71 39.39
C ASN A 139 -19.44 12.20 39.44
N ARG A 140 -19.24 11.48 38.33
CA ARG A 140 -19.54 10.05 38.14
C ARG A 140 -18.33 9.15 38.45
N MET A 141 -17.79 9.28 39.66
CA MET A 141 -16.58 8.55 40.06
C MET A 141 -16.77 7.03 40.15
N GLU A 142 -17.97 6.55 40.52
CA GLU A 142 -18.28 5.11 40.54
C GLU A 142 -18.29 4.50 39.13
N ASP A 143 -18.81 5.23 38.15
CA ASP A 143 -18.81 4.80 36.75
C ASP A 143 -17.39 4.78 36.18
N LEU A 144 -16.54 5.74 36.55
CA LEU A 144 -15.11 5.73 36.18
C LEU A 144 -14.42 4.47 36.75
N MET A 145 -14.65 4.15 38.03
CA MET A 145 -14.08 2.97 38.67
C MET A 145 -14.54 1.69 37.98
N THR A 146 -15.80 1.61 37.57
CA THR A 146 -16.34 0.48 36.81
C THR A 146 -15.71 0.39 35.42
N ALA A 147 -15.55 1.52 34.72
CA ALA A 147 -14.95 1.60 33.39
C ALA A 147 -13.46 1.20 33.33
N THR A 148 -12.73 1.31 34.45
CA THR A 148 -11.33 0.83 34.52
C THR A 148 -11.24 -0.70 34.45
N LYS A 149 -12.26 -1.41 34.93
CA LYS A 149 -12.29 -2.88 35.06
C LYS A 149 -13.13 -3.55 33.99
N ASP A 150 -14.19 -2.89 33.54
CA ASP A 150 -15.15 -3.41 32.58
C ASP A 150 -15.03 -2.68 31.23
N LYS A 151 -14.55 -3.44 30.23
CA LYS A 151 -14.38 -2.96 28.86
C LYS A 151 -15.71 -2.70 28.14
N GLU A 152 -16.73 -3.52 28.40
CA GLU A 152 -18.05 -3.36 27.75
C GLU A 152 -18.76 -2.14 28.32
N PHE A 153 -18.71 -1.97 29.65
CA PHE A 153 -19.24 -0.78 30.30
C PHE A 153 -18.52 0.50 29.84
N ARG A 154 -17.18 0.46 29.76
CA ARG A 154 -16.39 1.56 29.18
C ARG A 154 -16.79 1.89 27.74
N SER A 155 -17.13 0.88 26.95
CA SER A 155 -17.58 1.08 25.56
C SER A 155 -18.93 1.79 25.49
N LYS A 156 -19.88 1.44 26.37
CA LYS A 156 -21.17 2.15 26.49
C LYS A 156 -20.99 3.62 26.90
N LEU A 157 -20.05 3.90 27.81
CA LEU A 157 -19.73 5.26 28.21
C LEU A 157 -19.09 6.08 27.06
N TYR A 158 -18.23 5.48 26.25
CA TYR A 158 -17.72 6.16 25.05
C TYR A 158 -18.85 6.54 24.11
N GLU A 159 -19.84 5.67 23.89
CA GLU A 159 -21.02 5.99 23.09
C GLU A 159 -21.88 7.09 23.75
N GLU A 160 -22.10 7.02 25.06
CA GLU A 160 -22.89 8.00 25.82
C GLU A 160 -22.30 9.42 25.71
N TYR A 161 -20.98 9.55 25.80
CA TYR A 161 -20.28 10.82 25.67
C TYR A 161 -19.92 11.19 24.23
N ASN A 162 -20.36 10.41 23.23
CA ASN A 162 -20.03 10.57 21.81
C ASN A 162 -18.51 10.65 21.55
N LEU A 163 -17.73 9.89 22.33
CA LEU A 163 -16.29 9.75 22.17
C LEU A 163 -16.03 8.66 21.11
N THR A 164 -16.36 8.96 19.86
CA THR A 164 -16.13 8.03 18.74
C THR A 164 -14.71 8.14 18.21
N LYS A 165 -14.20 7.00 17.73
CA LYS A 165 -13.00 6.96 16.90
C LYS A 165 -13.25 7.73 15.61
N ASP A 166 -12.65 8.90 15.47
CA ASP A 166 -12.41 9.47 14.15
C ASP A 166 -11.37 8.57 13.47
N VAL A 167 -11.83 7.55 12.77
CA VAL A 167 -10.96 6.75 11.90
C VAL A 167 -10.98 7.43 10.54
N PRO A 168 -9.87 8.04 10.08
CA PRO A 168 -9.78 8.45 8.69
C PRO A 168 -9.92 7.19 7.84
N ARG A 169 -10.98 7.12 7.04
CA ARG A 169 -11.08 6.11 5.98
C ARG A 169 -10.07 6.49 4.90
N PHE A 170 -8.93 5.82 4.91
CA PHE A 170 -8.00 5.77 3.79
C PHE A 170 -8.46 4.73 2.76
#